data_AF-A0A849HTT8-F1
#
_entry.id   AF-A0A849HTT8-F1
#
_cell.length_a   1.000
_cell.length_b   1.000
_cell.length_c   1.000
_cell.angle_alpha   90.00
_cell.angle_beta   90.00
_cell.angle_gamma   90.00
#
_symmetry.space_group_name_H-M   'P 1'
#
loop_
_entity.id
_entity.type
_entity.pdbx_description
1 polymer ?
#
loop_
_entity_poly.entity_id
_entity_poly.type
_entity_poly.pdbx_seq_one_letter_code
_entity_poly.pdbx_strand_id
1 'polypeptide(L)'
;MMAVEYKSIVPWGRSYDEYIKMFNLSEKDLNKKILGCGDGPAAFNAQLTRRNGKVVSIDPIYQYSKEQILERINETFDVVMEQTKNNFDRFVWNNIKNIEELGKIRMEAMKEFISDYEIGKTEKRYIYGELPIMPNLNIKFDIALS
;
A
#
# COMPACT_ATOMS: atom_id res chain seq x y z
N MET A 1 -8.88 -31.58 4.70
CA MET A 1 -8.69 -30.88 5.99
C MET A 1 -9.02 -29.43 5.72
N MET A 2 -10.17 -28.94 6.21
CA MET A 2 -10.60 -27.57 5.96
C MET A 2 -9.75 -26.63 6.81
N ALA A 3 -8.82 -25.94 6.16
CA ALA A 3 -8.15 -24.80 6.77
C ALA A 3 -9.15 -23.65 6.84
N VAL A 4 -9.18 -22.97 7.98
CA VAL A 4 -9.94 -21.74 8.17
C VAL A 4 -9.39 -20.69 7.19
N GLU A 5 -10.15 -20.37 6.14
CA GLU A 5 -9.80 -19.28 5.21
C GLU A 5 -10.25 -17.96 5.83
N TYR A 6 -9.29 -17.14 6.25
CA TYR A 6 -9.58 -15.78 6.71
C TYR A 6 -10.24 -15.00 5.57
N LYS A 7 -11.31 -14.26 5.87
CA LYS A 7 -11.90 -13.25 4.98
C LYS A 7 -10.88 -12.14 4.71
N SER A 8 -10.03 -12.45 3.74
CA SER A 8 -9.21 -11.61 2.85
C SER A 8 -8.76 -10.24 3.37
N ILE A 9 -7.43 -10.08 3.51
CA ILE A 9 -6.75 -8.77 3.42
C ILE A 9 -7.34 -7.99 2.25
N VAL A 10 -7.93 -6.83 2.51
CA VAL A 10 -8.52 -5.99 1.46
C VAL A 10 -7.38 -5.19 0.83
N PRO A 11 -7.02 -5.41 -0.45
CA PRO A 11 -5.98 -4.64 -1.10
C PRO A 11 -6.46 -3.21 -1.31
N TRP A 12 -6.10 -2.31 -0.39
CA TRP A 12 -6.54 -0.91 -0.40
C TRP A 12 -5.36 0.05 -0.23
N GLY A 13 -4.82 0.49 -1.37
CA GLY A 13 -3.61 1.30 -1.43
C GLY A 13 -3.85 2.78 -1.10
N ARG A 14 -2.83 3.44 -0.54
CA ARG A 14 -2.80 4.90 -0.40
C ARG A 14 -1.95 5.58 -1.45
N SER A 15 -2.33 6.79 -1.83
CA SER A 15 -1.47 7.65 -2.65
C SER A 15 -0.23 8.08 -1.85
N TYR A 16 0.79 8.56 -2.55
CA TYR A 16 2.01 9.09 -1.93
C TYR A 16 1.71 10.23 -0.94
N ASP A 17 0.83 11.17 -1.32
CA ASP A 17 0.48 12.32 -0.48
C ASP A 17 -0.33 11.90 0.75
N GLU A 18 -1.23 10.92 0.61
CA GLU A 18 -1.93 10.34 1.75
C GLU A 18 -0.95 9.68 2.72
N TYR A 19 0.06 8.98 2.18
CA TYR A 19 1.07 8.28 2.96
C TYR A 19 1.97 9.25 3.75
N ILE A 20 2.41 10.35 3.11
CA ILE A 20 3.14 11.44 3.79
C ILE A 20 2.31 12.02 4.93
N LYS A 21 1.03 12.32 4.70
CA LYS A 21 0.14 12.91 5.71
C LYS A 21 -0.13 11.93 6.85
N MET A 22 -0.37 10.66 6.53
CA MET A 22 -0.68 9.61 7.50
C MET A 22 0.45 9.40 8.51
N PHE A 23 1.70 9.41 8.04
CA PHE A 23 2.88 9.23 8.89
C PHE A 23 3.59 10.54 9.27
N ASN A 24 3.05 11.69 8.86
CA ASN A 24 3.63 13.01 9.07
C ASN A 24 5.11 13.09 8.64
N LEU A 25 5.43 12.58 7.46
CA LEU A 25 6.80 12.48 6.95
C LEU A 25 7.32 13.85 6.49
N SER A 26 8.48 14.26 6.98
CA SER A 26 9.19 15.43 6.47
C SER A 26 10.08 15.09 5.26
N GLU A 27 10.55 16.11 4.53
CA GLU A 27 11.56 15.91 3.48
C GLU A 27 12.82 15.19 3.99
N LYS A 28 13.21 15.43 5.26
CA LYS A 28 14.35 14.74 5.87
C LYS A 28 14.06 13.25 6.05
N ASP A 29 12.82 12.88 6.36
CA ASP A 29 12.42 11.48 6.50
C ASP A 29 12.36 10.79 5.14
N LEU A 30 11.92 11.47 4.09
CA LEU A 30 11.87 10.93 2.73
C LEU A 30 13.27 10.62 2.14
N ASN A 31 14.33 11.21 2.70
CA ASN A 31 15.72 10.93 2.34
C ASN A 31 16.34 9.74 3.09
N LYS A 32 15.63 9.19 4.09
CA LYS A 32 16.08 8.03 4.87
C LYS A 32 15.84 6.71 4.13
N LYS A 33 16.42 5.61 4.64
CA LYS A 33 16.05 4.25 4.25
C LYS A 33 14.81 3.81 5.03
N ILE A 34 13.71 3.63 4.32
CA ILE A 34 12.39 3.36 4.89
C ILE A 34 12.04 1.88 4.76
N LEU A 35 11.51 1.30 5.82
CA LEU A 35 10.78 0.05 5.80
C LEU A 35 9.28 0.33 5.94
N GLY A 36 8.48 -0.03 4.95
CA GLY A 36 7.02 -0.03 5.07
C GLY A 36 6.51 -1.43 5.42
N CYS A 37 5.64 -1.54 6.43
CA CYS A 37 5.05 -2.79 6.89
C CYS A 37 3.53 -2.73 6.72
N GLY A 38 2.96 -3.68 5.97
CA GLY A 38 1.52 -3.68 5.66
C GLY A 38 1.15 -2.64 4.60
N ASP A 39 2.08 -2.35 3.67
CA ASP A 39 1.90 -1.31 2.65
C ASP A 39 0.81 -1.63 1.63
N GLY A 40 0.46 -2.91 1.47
CA GLY A 40 -0.46 -3.39 0.46
C GLY A 40 -0.12 -2.82 -0.93
N PRO A 41 -1.13 -2.46 -1.74
CA PRO A 41 -0.92 -1.87 -3.06
C PRO A 41 -0.80 -0.34 -3.01
N ALA A 42 -0.09 0.23 -2.03
CA ALA A 42 0.12 1.67 -1.93
C ALA A 42 1.11 2.20 -2.99
N ALA A 43 0.88 3.42 -3.48
CA ALA A 43 1.75 4.07 -4.45
C ALA A 43 3.08 4.57 -3.85
N PHE A 44 3.18 4.64 -2.52
CA PHE A 44 4.29 5.32 -1.85
C PHE A 44 5.67 4.78 -2.27
N ASN A 45 5.83 3.46 -2.34
CA ASN A 45 7.09 2.84 -2.74
C ASN A 45 7.48 3.22 -4.17
N ALA A 46 6.59 2.99 -5.13
CA ALA A 46 6.78 3.35 -6.53
C ALA A 46 7.10 4.84 -6.72
N GLN A 47 6.38 5.70 -6.00
CA GLN A 47 6.50 7.14 -6.09
C GLN A 47 7.77 7.68 -5.42
N LEU A 48 8.15 7.15 -4.26
CA LEU A 48 9.38 7.56 -3.58
C LEU A 48 10.61 7.10 -4.38
N THR A 49 10.56 5.88 -4.94
CA THR A 49 11.63 5.34 -5.79
C THR A 49 11.87 6.20 -7.03
N ARG A 50 10.80 6.63 -7.72
CA ARG A 50 10.90 7.58 -8.86
C ARG A 50 11.52 8.93 -8.48
N ARG A 51 11.48 9.29 -7.19
CA ARG A 51 12.11 10.50 -6.64
C ARG A 51 13.49 10.23 -6.05
N ASN A 52 14.12 9.10 -6.39
CA ASN A 52 15.44 8.64 -5.91
C ASN A 52 15.50 8.34 -4.40
N GLY A 53 14.35 8.16 -3.74
CA GLY A 53 14.30 7.74 -2.34
C GLY A 53 14.52 6.23 -2.17
N LYS A 54 14.61 5.78 -0.92
CA LYS A 54 14.98 4.40 -0.57
C LYS A 54 13.93 3.77 0.32
N VAL A 55 13.19 2.80 -0.24
CA VAL A 55 12.11 2.13 0.48
C VAL A 55 12.02 0.66 0.11
N VAL A 56 11.78 -0.16 1.12
CA VAL A 56 11.38 -1.55 1.00
C VAL A 56 10.03 -1.71 1.68
N SER A 57 9.10 -2.37 1.02
CA SER A 57 7.77 -2.65 1.53
C SER A 57 7.63 -4.15 1.81
N ILE A 58 7.03 -4.48 2.94
CA ILE A 58 6.66 -5.85 3.32
C ILE A 58 5.15 -5.95 3.44
N ASP A 59 4.58 -6.93 2.76
CA ASP A 59 3.15 -7.23 2.82
C ASP A 59 2.84 -8.69 2.41
N PRO A 60 1.84 -9.35 3.03
CA PRO A 60 1.38 -10.67 2.60
C PRO A 60 0.96 -10.73 1.13
N ILE A 61 0.41 -9.65 0.57
CA ILE A 61 -0.07 -9.68 -0.83
C ILE A 61 1.08 -9.85 -1.83
N TYR A 62 2.32 -9.55 -1.43
CA TYR A 62 3.47 -9.64 -2.34
C TYR A 62 3.87 -11.08 -2.70
N GLN A 63 3.20 -12.09 -2.13
CA GLN A 63 3.30 -13.47 -2.60
C GLN A 63 2.66 -13.67 -3.99
N TYR A 64 1.67 -12.85 -4.35
CA TYR A 64 0.88 -12.99 -5.57
C TYR A 64 1.52 -12.30 -6.78
N SER A 65 1.05 -12.65 -7.98
CA SER A 65 1.41 -11.96 -9.22
C SER A 65 0.69 -10.61 -9.33
N LYS A 66 1.22 -9.72 -10.19
CA LYS A 66 0.55 -8.47 -10.55
C LYS A 66 -0.91 -8.67 -10.95
N GLU A 67 -1.19 -9.68 -11.78
CA GLU A 67 -2.53 -9.96 -12.31
C GLU A 67 -3.49 -10.37 -11.20
N GLN A 68 -3.05 -11.25 -10.30
CA GLN A 68 -3.83 -11.69 -9.14
C GLN A 68 -4.15 -10.53 -8.19
N ILE A 69 -3.19 -9.63 -7.94
CA ILE A 69 -3.41 -8.46 -7.10
C ILE A 69 -4.38 -7.50 -7.78
N LEU A 70 -4.24 -7.26 -9.09
CA LEU A 70 -5.14 -6.39 -9.86
C LEU A 70 -6.57 -6.92 -9.89
N GLU A 71 -6.75 -8.23 -10.09
CA GLU A 71 -8.06 -8.89 -10.03
C GLU A 71 -8.73 -8.63 -8.68
N ARG A 72 -8.02 -8.89 -7.58
CA ARG A 72 -8.55 -8.65 -6.22
C ARG A 72 -8.83 -7.18 -5.93
N ILE A 73 -8.04 -6.25 -6.47
CA ILE A 73 -8.34 -4.80 -6.37
C ILE A 73 -9.68 -4.52 -7.05
N ASN A 74 -9.89 -5.02 -8.27
CA ASN A 74 -11.12 -4.78 -9.02
C ASN A 74 -12.35 -5.38 -8.30
N GLU A 75 -12.23 -6.59 -7.76
CA GLU A 75 -13.30 -7.25 -7.00
C GLU A 75 -13.67 -6.53 -5.71
N THR A 76 -12.68 -5.95 -5.03
CA THR A 76 -12.90 -5.33 -3.71
C THR A 76 -13.25 -3.85 -3.77
N PHE A 77 -12.93 -3.17 -4.87
CA PHE A 77 -13.10 -1.72 -4.99
C PHE A 77 -14.55 -1.28 -4.73
N ASP A 78 -15.51 -1.82 -5.48
CA ASP A 78 -16.92 -1.40 -5.35
C ASP A 78 -17.48 -1.68 -3.95
N VAL A 79 -17.10 -2.82 -3.36
CA VAL A 79 -17.49 -3.19 -1.99
C VAL A 79 -16.96 -2.19 -0.96
N VAL A 80 -15.68 -1.79 -1.06
CA VAL A 80 -15.08 -0.81 -0.16
C VAL A 80 -15.72 0.57 -0.34
N MET A 81 -16.01 0.97 -1.58
CA MET A 81 -16.67 2.24 -1.87
C MET A 81 -18.10 2.29 -1.31
N GLU A 82 -18.86 1.21 -1.44
CA GLU A 82 -20.20 1.08 -0.86
C GLU A 82 -20.15 1.11 0.67
N GLN A 83 -19.23 0.36 1.29
CA GLN A 83 -19.04 0.39 2.74
C GLN A 83 -18.65 1.78 3.25
N THR A 84 -17.76 2.47 2.54
CA THR A 84 -17.35 3.84 2.88
C THR A 84 -18.54 4.79 2.80
N LYS A 85 -19.38 4.67 1.76
CA LYS A 85 -20.61 5.44 1.61
C LYS A 85 -21.58 5.22 2.76
N ASN A 86 -21.81 3.96 3.14
CA ASN A 86 -22.71 3.59 4.23
C ASN A 86 -22.18 4.03 5.61
N ASN A 87 -20.90 4.36 5.70
CA ASN A 87 -20.23 4.81 6.93
C ASN A 87 -19.66 6.23 6.79
N PHE A 88 -20.22 7.06 5.91
CA PHE A 88 -19.64 8.36 5.53
C PHE A 88 -19.26 9.23 6.73
N ASP A 89 -20.14 9.32 7.73
CA ASP A 89 -19.96 10.16 8.92
C ASP A 89 -18.86 9.67 9.88
N ARG A 90 -18.26 8.50 9.61
CA ARG A 90 -17.15 7.93 10.40
C ARG A 90 -15.77 8.33 9.87
N PHE A 91 -15.71 9.05 8.76
CA PHE A 91 -14.46 9.47 8.11
C PHE A 91 -14.24 10.99 8.19
N VAL A 92 -12.98 11.40 8.10
CA VAL A 92 -12.58 12.81 8.04
C VAL A 92 -12.43 13.23 6.57
N TRP A 93 -13.26 14.17 6.12
CA TRP A 93 -13.34 14.62 4.72
C TRP A 93 -12.63 15.96 4.43
N ASN A 94 -11.79 16.44 5.35
CA ASN A 94 -11.16 17.76 5.24
C ASN A 94 -10.34 17.98 3.94
N ASN A 95 -9.76 16.90 3.39
CA ASN A 95 -8.85 16.95 2.24
C ASN A 95 -9.34 16.16 1.02
N ILE A 96 -10.53 15.54 1.11
CA ILE A 96 -11.12 14.74 0.04
C ILE A 96 -12.57 15.16 -0.07
N LYS A 97 -12.96 15.74 -1.22
CA LYS A 97 -14.24 16.42 -1.41
C LYS A 97 -15.42 15.48 -1.22
N ASN A 98 -15.31 14.24 -1.71
CA ASN A 98 -16.38 13.26 -1.66
C ASN A 98 -15.85 11.83 -1.91
N ILE A 99 -16.75 10.86 -1.78
CA ILE A 99 -16.49 9.44 -1.99
C ILE A 99 -15.95 9.15 -3.40
N GLU A 100 -16.44 9.85 -4.42
CA GLU A 100 -16.00 9.64 -5.81
C GLU A 100 -14.54 10.06 -6.00
N GLU A 101 -14.13 11.19 -5.40
CA GLU A 101 -12.75 11.64 -5.40
C GLU A 101 -11.85 10.69 -4.62
N LEU A 102 -12.31 10.18 -3.46
CA LEU A 102 -11.61 9.11 -2.74
C LEU A 102 -11.35 7.90 -3.64
N GLY A 103 -12.40 7.40 -4.31
CA GLY A 103 -12.29 6.25 -5.20
C GLY A 103 -11.28 6.46 -6.32
N LYS A 104 -11.29 7.65 -6.94
CA LYS A 104 -10.32 8.02 -7.99
C LYS A 104 -8.88 8.01 -7.45
N ILE A 105 -8.63 8.71 -6.35
CA ILE A 105 -7.29 8.80 -5.71
C ILE A 105 -6.76 7.40 -5.38
N ARG A 106 -7.60 6.54 -4.79
CA ARG A 106 -7.23 5.18 -4.36
C ARG A 106 -6.94 4.28 -5.55
N MET A 107 -7.79 4.31 -6.56
CA MET A 107 -7.60 3.51 -7.77
C MET A 107 -6.35 3.96 -8.55
N GLU A 108 -6.10 5.26 -8.67
CA GLU A 108 -4.89 5.80 -9.29
C GLU A 108 -3.63 5.33 -8.53
N ALA A 109 -3.64 5.42 -7.21
CA ALA A 109 -2.53 4.95 -6.39
C ALA A 109 -2.24 3.44 -6.59
N MET A 110 -3.29 2.62 -6.58
CA MET A 110 -3.16 1.18 -6.79
C MET A 110 -2.70 0.84 -8.22
N LYS A 111 -3.13 1.61 -9.24
CA LYS A 111 -2.62 1.47 -10.61
C LYS A 111 -1.13 1.81 -10.72
N GLU A 112 -0.68 2.86 -10.02
CA GLU A 112 0.74 3.19 -9.96
C GLU A 112 1.56 2.06 -9.34
N PHE A 113 1.10 1.50 -8.21
CA PHE A 113 1.69 0.31 -7.62
C PHE A 113 1.75 -0.85 -8.63
N ILE A 114 0.63 -1.19 -9.28
CA ILE A 114 0.55 -2.28 -10.26
C ILE A 114 1.50 -2.06 -11.45
N SER A 115 1.72 -0.81 -11.87
CA SER A 115 2.66 -0.49 -12.96
C SER A 115 4.12 -0.73 -12.58
N ASP A 116 4.48 -0.54 -11.31
CA ASP A 116 5.83 -0.65 -10.78
C ASP A 116 6.15 -2.03 -10.18
N TYR A 117 5.13 -2.78 -9.76
CA TYR A 117 5.24 -3.94 -8.88
C TYR A 117 6.24 -5.01 -9.36
N GLU A 118 6.18 -5.45 -10.62
CA GLU A 118 7.07 -6.52 -11.12
C GLU A 118 8.55 -6.09 -11.15
N ILE A 119 8.81 -4.85 -11.55
CA ILE A 119 10.17 -4.28 -11.53
C ILE A 119 10.63 -4.15 -10.09
N GLY A 120 9.80 -3.57 -9.22
CA GLY A 120 10.14 -3.40 -7.81
C GLY A 120 10.34 -4.72 -7.07
N LYS A 121 9.61 -5.78 -7.43
CA LYS A 121 9.80 -7.11 -6.86
C LYS A 121 11.15 -7.69 -7.28
N THR A 122 11.54 -7.53 -8.54
CA THR A 122 12.87 -7.90 -9.04
C THR A 122 13.99 -7.12 -8.34
N GLU A 123 13.77 -5.84 -8.08
CA GLU A 123 14.67 -4.96 -7.33
C GLU A 123 14.65 -5.16 -5.80
N LYS A 124 13.85 -6.11 -5.31
CA LYS A 124 13.65 -6.40 -3.87
C LYS A 124 13.07 -5.23 -3.06
N ARG A 125 12.31 -4.34 -3.72
CA ARG A 125 11.54 -3.27 -3.08
C ARG A 125 10.19 -3.74 -2.54
N TYR A 126 9.61 -4.80 -3.09
CA TYR A 126 8.40 -5.44 -2.57
C TYR A 126 8.72 -6.87 -2.12
N ILE A 127 8.57 -7.16 -0.83
CA ILE A 127 8.99 -8.44 -0.24
C ILE A 127 7.82 -9.07 0.51
N TYR A 128 7.48 -10.31 0.15
CA TYR A 128 6.50 -11.09 0.92
C TYR A 128 6.94 -11.25 2.38
N GLY A 129 6.05 -10.92 3.30
CA GLY A 129 6.23 -11.10 4.72
C GLY A 129 5.09 -10.45 5.51
N GLU A 130 5.02 -10.75 6.80
CA GLU A 130 3.95 -10.26 7.65
C GLU A 130 4.42 -10.10 9.10
N LEU A 131 3.85 -9.17 9.84
CA LEU A 131 4.14 -9.08 11.27
C LEU A 131 3.38 -10.18 12.04
N PRO A 132 3.98 -10.75 13.10
CA PRO A 132 5.27 -10.40 13.70
C PRO A 132 6.49 -11.12 13.07
N ILE A 133 6.29 -12.00 12.08
CA ILE A 133 7.34 -12.85 11.52
C ILE A 133 7.92 -12.22 10.24
N MET A 134 8.98 -11.43 10.42
CA MET A 134 9.62 -10.74 9.32
C MET A 134 10.59 -11.64 8.53
N PRO A 135 10.68 -11.50 7.19
CA PRO A 135 11.73 -12.11 6.41
C PRO A 135 13.09 -11.57 6.87
N ASN A 136 14.14 -12.39 6.78
CA ASN A 136 15.48 -11.96 7.13
C ASN A 136 16.00 -10.94 6.10
N LEU A 137 15.84 -9.66 6.42
CA LEU A 137 16.38 -8.55 5.63
C LEU A 137 17.80 -8.23 6.10
N ASN A 138 18.80 -8.53 5.26
CA ASN A 138 20.18 -8.08 5.52
C ASN A 138 20.39 -6.59 5.16
N ILE A 139 19.43 -5.75 5.54
CA ILE A 139 19.36 -4.32 5.24
C ILE A 139 19.00 -3.59 6.53
N LYS A 140 19.74 -2.51 6.86
CA LYS A 140 19.39 -1.61 7.96
C LYS A 140 18.53 -0.46 7.43
N PHE A 141 17.46 -0.17 8.16
CA PHE A 141 16.54 0.93 7.90
C PHE A 141 16.68 1.98 8.99
N ASP A 142 16.44 3.24 8.64
CA ASP A 142 16.49 4.35 9.59
C ASP A 142 15.11 4.58 10.23
N ILE A 143 14.03 4.30 9.48
CA ILE A 143 12.64 4.38 9.97
C ILE A 143 11.81 3.19 9.45
N ALA A 144 10.85 2.76 10.27
CA ALA A 144 9.83 1.79 9.92
C ALA A 144 8.44 2.45 10.03
N LEU A 145 7.56 2.20 9.07
CA LEU A 145 6.21 2.72 8.96
C LEU A 145 5.23 1.55 9.00
N SER A 146 4.21 1.61 9.86
CA SER A 146 3.22 0.54 10.09
C SER A 146 1.89 1.10 10.56
#